data_AF-A0A7W1QVF8-F1
#
_entry.id   AF-A0A7W1QVF8-F1
#
_cell.length_a   1.000
_cell.length_b   1.000
_cell.length_c   1.000
_cell.angle_alpha   90.00
_cell.angle_beta   90.00
_cell.angle_gamma   90.00
#
_symmetry.space_group_name_H-M   'P 1'
#
loop_
_entity.id
_entity.type
_entity.pdbx_description
1 polymer ?
#
loop_
_entity_poly.entity_id
_entity_poly.type
_entity_poly.pdbx_seq_one_letter_code
_entity_poly.pdbx_strand_id
1 'polypeptide(L)'
;DMNAYLFGLQAPKGATVDQQASARGRDLFLTRGCTDCHNVDQGRFVPTFIVPMKTIFPGDSPVVLLPSRMPPLNPILDTPGVIFDDKMAVVNASLRGLERGIALPLLLDLARKPVFLHDNTVPSLDVLFNPSRGPTVPHPFYVPDAAQRNDLVLFLRSLGTETN
;
A
#
# COMPACT_ATOMS: atom_id res chain seq x y z
N ASP A 1 -0.73 -7.05 -29.64
CA ASP A 1 -0.35 -7.85 -28.46
C ASP A 1 -0.50 -6.97 -27.22
N MET A 2 -1.28 -7.42 -26.23
CA MET A 2 -1.53 -6.68 -24.97
C MET A 2 -0.25 -6.54 -24.14
N ASN A 3 0.62 -7.55 -24.16
CA ASN A 3 1.87 -7.49 -23.40
C ASN A 3 2.78 -6.40 -23.98
N ALA A 4 2.96 -6.37 -25.30
CA ALA A 4 3.73 -5.31 -25.95
C ALA A 4 3.18 -3.90 -25.66
N TYR A 5 1.85 -3.75 -25.59
CA TYR A 5 1.22 -2.48 -25.19
C TYR A 5 1.55 -2.12 -23.74
N LEU A 6 1.34 -3.04 -22.79
CA LEU A 6 1.60 -2.80 -21.36
C LEU A 6 3.08 -2.51 -21.08
N PHE A 7 4.00 -3.23 -21.74
CA PHE A 7 5.44 -2.99 -21.62
C PHE A 7 5.88 -1.67 -22.28
N GLY A 8 5.12 -1.15 -23.25
CA GLY A 8 5.40 0.11 -23.90
C GLY A 8 4.88 1.35 -23.14
N LEU A 9 4.12 1.17 -22.06
CA LEU A 9 3.62 2.29 -21.26
C LEU A 9 4.77 2.99 -20.53
N GLN A 10 4.91 4.30 -20.77
CA GLN A 10 5.89 5.11 -20.05
C GLN A 10 5.46 5.31 -18.59
N ALA A 11 6.41 5.18 -17.68
CA ALA A 11 6.19 5.51 -16.28
C ALA A 11 5.89 7.02 -16.14
N PRO A 12 4.86 7.41 -15.37
CA PRO A 12 4.60 8.80 -15.08
C PRO A 12 5.77 9.47 -14.37
N LYS A 13 6.00 10.75 -14.67
CA LYS A 13 6.95 11.57 -13.91
C LYS A 13 6.37 11.88 -12.52
N GLY A 14 7.27 11.98 -11.53
CA GLY A 14 6.93 12.52 -10.23
C GLY A 14 6.51 13.99 -10.33
N ALA A 15 5.76 14.46 -9.33
CA ALA A 15 5.39 15.86 -9.24
C ALA A 15 6.60 16.74 -8.90
N THR A 16 6.66 17.94 -9.47
CA THR A 16 7.59 18.97 -9.03
C THR A 16 7.22 19.45 -7.62
N VAL A 17 8.15 19.34 -6.67
CA VAL A 17 7.96 19.71 -5.26
C VAL A 17 9.16 20.51 -4.74
N ASP A 18 9.04 21.04 -3.52
CA ASP A 18 10.19 21.58 -2.79
C ASP A 18 11.24 20.48 -2.55
N GLN A 19 12.43 20.67 -3.10
CA GLN A 19 13.50 19.66 -3.07
C GLN A 19 14.09 19.46 -1.68
N GLN A 20 14.20 20.51 -0.87
CA GLN A 20 14.72 20.39 0.50
C GLN A 20 13.72 19.65 1.39
N ALA A 21 12.43 19.93 1.23
CA ALA A 21 11.36 19.20 1.90
C ALA A 21 11.30 17.73 1.47
N SER A 22 11.38 17.47 0.16
CA SER A 22 11.45 16.12 -0.40
C SER A 22 12.66 15.34 0.13
N ALA A 23 13.83 15.97 0.25
CA ALA A 23 15.01 15.33 0.83
C ALA A 23 14.79 14.92 2.30
N ARG A 24 14.22 15.80 3.13
CA ARG A 24 13.84 15.46 4.53
C ARG A 24 12.80 14.34 4.57
N GLY A 25 11.83 14.36 3.66
CA GLY A 25 10.82 13.32 3.50
C GLY A 25 11.42 11.96 3.15
N ARG A 26 12.44 11.95 2.29
CA ARG A 26 13.20 10.74 1.95
C ARG A 26 13.92 10.18 3.19
N ASP A 27 14.56 11.02 3.97
CA ASP A 27 15.24 10.58 5.20
C ASP A 27 14.25 10.00 6.22
N LEU A 28 13.06 10.60 6.35
CA LEU A 28 11.97 10.04 7.14
C LEU A 28 11.54 8.68 6.61
N PHE A 29 11.32 8.52 5.30
CA PHE A 29 10.95 7.25 4.70
C PHE A 29 11.98 6.14 5.01
N LEU A 30 13.27 6.47 4.93
CA LEU A 30 14.36 5.53 5.20
C LEU A 30 14.45 5.12 6.69
N THR A 31 14.03 5.99 7.60
CA THR A 31 14.20 5.80 9.05
C THR A 31 12.93 5.38 9.80
N ARG A 32 11.75 5.51 9.17
CA ARG A 32 10.44 5.18 9.78
C ARG A 32 9.91 3.79 9.43
N GLY A 33 10.78 2.87 8.98
CA GLY A 33 10.42 1.49 8.65
C GLY A 33 9.64 1.35 7.33
N CYS A 34 9.46 2.42 6.55
CA CYS A 34 8.79 2.32 5.24
C CYS A 34 9.57 1.39 4.29
N THR A 35 10.88 1.28 4.48
CA THR A 35 11.80 0.44 3.73
C THR A 35 11.73 -1.05 4.07
N ASP A 36 10.99 -1.43 5.11
CA ASP A 36 10.75 -2.85 5.43
C ASP A 36 9.88 -3.53 4.37
N CYS A 37 9.08 -2.72 3.66
CA CYS A 37 8.15 -3.18 2.63
C CYS A 37 8.40 -2.48 1.29
N HIS A 38 8.61 -1.16 1.31
CA HIS A 38 8.77 -0.37 0.10
C HIS A 38 10.23 -0.03 -0.17
N ASN A 39 10.50 0.60 -1.31
CA ASN A 39 11.82 1.13 -1.61
C ASN A 39 11.72 2.52 -2.25
N VAL A 40 12.83 3.25 -2.25
CA VAL A 40 12.91 4.63 -2.74
C VAL A 40 13.27 4.74 -4.23
N ASP A 41 13.61 3.63 -4.88
CA ASP A 41 14.11 3.59 -6.26
C ASP A 41 13.05 2.96 -7.17
N GLN A 42 12.28 3.82 -7.85
CA GLN A 42 11.17 3.35 -8.68
C GLN A 42 11.64 2.69 -10.00
N GLY A 43 12.95 2.69 -10.28
CA GLY A 43 13.53 1.86 -11.34
C GLY A 43 13.72 0.39 -10.94
N ARG A 44 13.59 0.07 -9.64
CA ARG A 44 13.67 -1.30 -9.14
C ARG A 44 12.32 -1.99 -9.20
N PHE A 45 12.37 -3.29 -9.44
CA PHE A 45 11.21 -4.16 -9.35
C PHE A 45 10.60 -4.12 -7.94
N VAL A 46 9.28 -4.00 -7.86
CA VAL A 46 8.54 -4.12 -6.60
C VAL A 46 8.57 -5.59 -6.18
N PRO A 47 9.09 -5.92 -4.98
CA PRO A 47 9.18 -7.31 -4.54
C PRO A 47 7.84 -8.06 -4.65
N THR A 48 7.87 -9.31 -5.08
CA THR A 48 6.66 -10.15 -5.28
C THR A 48 6.14 -10.83 -4.02
N PHE A 49 6.69 -10.51 -2.85
CA PHE A 49 6.20 -11.12 -1.62
C PHE A 49 4.86 -10.52 -1.20
N ILE A 50 4.11 -11.29 -0.42
CA ILE A 50 2.85 -10.87 0.17
C ILE A 50 3.14 -10.36 1.58
N VAL A 51 2.69 -9.14 1.90
CA VAL A 51 2.79 -8.64 3.27
C VAL A 51 1.66 -9.28 4.09
N PRO A 52 1.96 -9.97 5.21
CA PRO A 52 0.93 -10.61 6.03
C PRO A 52 -0.14 -9.63 6.48
N MET A 53 -1.42 -10.05 6.45
CA MET A 53 -2.53 -9.15 6.76
C MET A 53 -2.41 -8.53 8.15
N LYS A 54 -1.96 -9.29 9.16
CA LYS A 54 -1.76 -8.78 10.52
C LYS A 54 -0.68 -7.70 10.65
N THR A 55 0.27 -7.63 9.72
CA THR A 55 1.28 -6.57 9.68
C THR A 55 0.69 -5.26 9.16
N ILE A 56 -0.12 -5.33 8.10
CA ILE A 56 -0.71 -4.16 7.44
C ILE A 56 -2.09 -3.80 7.96
N PHE A 57 -2.77 -4.67 8.69
CA PHE A 57 -4.07 -4.42 9.28
C PHE A 57 -4.15 -5.15 10.63
N PRO A 58 -3.60 -4.58 11.71
CA PRO A 58 -3.58 -5.23 13.02
C PRO A 58 -4.98 -5.59 13.55
N GLY A 59 -5.99 -4.79 13.18
CA GLY A 59 -7.40 -5.02 13.47
C GLY A 59 -8.10 -6.10 12.64
N ASP A 60 -7.44 -6.72 11.66
CA ASP A 60 -7.99 -7.85 10.89
C ASP A 60 -8.48 -8.94 11.84
N SER A 61 -9.77 -9.22 11.87
CA SER A 61 -10.36 -10.22 12.78
C SER A 61 -11.38 -11.04 12.01
N PRO A 62 -10.90 -11.83 11.03
CA PRO A 62 -11.77 -12.43 10.06
C PRO A 62 -12.57 -13.57 10.70
N VAL A 63 -13.88 -13.61 10.41
CA VAL A 63 -14.77 -14.72 10.75
C VAL A 63 -14.87 -15.67 9.56
N VAL A 64 -15.08 -16.95 9.83
CA VAL A 64 -15.29 -17.94 8.77
C VAL A 64 -16.74 -17.84 8.29
N LEU A 65 -16.93 -17.45 7.04
CA LEU A 65 -18.25 -17.39 6.40
C LEU A 65 -18.65 -18.73 5.79
N LEU A 66 -17.69 -19.48 5.25
CA LEU A 66 -17.91 -20.79 4.65
C LEU A 66 -16.72 -21.71 4.96
N PRO A 67 -16.86 -22.66 5.92
CA PRO A 67 -15.74 -23.49 6.38
C PRO A 67 -15.39 -24.64 5.43
N SER A 68 -16.38 -25.26 4.79
CA SER A 68 -16.19 -26.47 3.98
C SER A 68 -16.32 -26.16 2.51
N ARG A 69 -15.26 -26.44 1.75
CA ARG A 69 -15.23 -26.29 0.30
C ARG A 69 -14.52 -27.46 -0.35
N MET A 70 -14.80 -27.68 -1.63
CA MET A 70 -14.10 -28.72 -2.40
C MET A 70 -12.61 -28.35 -2.48
N PRO A 71 -11.71 -29.26 -2.08
CA PRO A 71 -10.27 -29.05 -2.25
C PRO A 71 -9.92 -28.71 -3.71
N PRO A 72 -8.94 -27.82 -3.96
CA PRO A 72 -8.00 -27.20 -3.01
C PRO A 72 -8.45 -25.83 -2.49
N LEU A 73 -9.75 -25.53 -2.47
CA LEU A 73 -10.25 -24.21 -2.07
C LEU A 73 -10.22 -24.05 -0.55
N ASN A 74 -9.66 -22.93 -0.08
CA ASN A 74 -9.63 -22.58 1.33
C ASN A 74 -11.00 -22.08 1.83
N PRO A 75 -11.26 -22.09 3.15
CA PRO A 75 -12.44 -21.45 3.73
C PRO A 75 -12.57 -19.99 3.29
N ILE A 76 -13.79 -19.48 3.20
CA ILE A 76 -14.02 -18.03 3.00
C ILE A 76 -13.99 -17.37 4.36
N LEU A 77 -13.18 -16.32 4.50
CA LEU A 77 -13.08 -15.52 5.70
C LEU A 77 -13.13 -14.04 5.38
N ASP A 78 -13.73 -13.27 6.29
CA ASP A 78 -13.98 -11.84 6.12
C ASP A 78 -14.06 -11.13 7.48
N THR A 79 -13.59 -9.89 7.59
CA THR A 79 -13.65 -9.10 8.83
C THR A 79 -14.94 -8.28 8.85
N PRO A 80 -15.90 -8.54 9.76
CA PRO A 80 -17.18 -7.85 9.75
C PRO A 80 -17.04 -6.34 9.89
N GLY A 81 -17.75 -5.61 9.03
CA GLY A 81 -17.85 -4.14 9.10
C GLY A 81 -16.65 -3.37 8.55
N VAL A 82 -15.71 -4.05 7.89
CA VAL A 82 -14.54 -3.43 7.25
C VAL A 82 -14.42 -3.98 5.83
N ILE A 83 -14.23 -3.09 4.84
CA ILE A 83 -14.13 -3.50 3.42
C ILE A 83 -12.70 -3.75 2.95
N PHE A 84 -11.70 -3.49 3.81
CA PHE A 84 -10.29 -3.65 3.47
C PHE A 84 -9.91 -5.11 3.22
N ASP A 85 -10.54 -6.10 3.84
CA ASP A 85 -10.20 -7.50 3.61
C ASP A 85 -11.20 -8.27 2.73
N ASP A 86 -12.25 -7.64 2.20
CA ASP A 86 -13.20 -8.23 1.25
C ASP A 86 -12.49 -8.90 0.05
N LYS A 87 -11.44 -8.27 -0.47
CA LYS A 87 -10.62 -8.84 -1.55
C LYS A 87 -10.02 -10.19 -1.15
N MET A 88 -9.70 -10.37 0.13
CA MET A 88 -9.19 -11.64 0.65
C MET A 88 -10.25 -12.72 0.70
N ALA A 89 -11.53 -12.39 0.88
CA ALA A 89 -12.61 -13.35 0.72
C ALA A 89 -12.62 -13.94 -0.71
N VAL A 90 -12.39 -13.09 -1.73
CA VAL A 90 -12.26 -13.52 -3.14
C VAL A 90 -10.99 -14.36 -3.38
N VAL A 91 -9.84 -13.94 -2.84
CA VAL A 91 -8.56 -14.66 -3.01
C VAL A 91 -8.62 -16.03 -2.33
N ASN A 92 -9.11 -16.10 -1.10
CA ASN A 92 -9.34 -17.35 -0.37
C ASN A 92 -10.31 -18.27 -1.13
N ALA A 93 -11.22 -17.67 -1.90
CA ALA A 93 -12.14 -18.41 -2.74
C ALA A 93 -11.56 -18.96 -4.05
N SER A 94 -10.28 -18.70 -4.33
CA SER A 94 -9.58 -19.18 -5.52
C SER A 94 -8.69 -20.39 -5.24
N LEU A 95 -8.26 -21.08 -6.30
CA LEU A 95 -7.25 -22.17 -6.23
C LEU A 95 -5.88 -21.67 -5.73
N ARG A 96 -5.67 -20.34 -5.67
CA ARG A 96 -4.45 -19.70 -5.18
C ARG A 96 -4.54 -19.39 -3.69
N GLY A 97 -5.12 -20.28 -2.89
CA GLY A 97 -5.26 -20.13 -1.45
C GLY A 97 -3.91 -20.03 -0.73
N LEU A 98 -3.28 -18.86 -0.83
CA LEU A 98 -2.01 -18.48 -0.21
C LEU A 98 -2.29 -17.78 1.13
N GLU A 99 -1.22 -17.44 1.84
CA GLU A 99 -1.29 -16.64 3.06
C GLU A 99 -2.13 -15.37 2.86
N ARG A 100 -2.98 -15.04 3.85
CA ARG A 100 -3.77 -13.81 3.82
C ARG A 100 -2.85 -12.59 3.88
N GLY A 101 -2.89 -11.76 2.86
CA GLY A 101 -2.09 -10.55 2.80
C GLY A 101 -2.20 -9.85 1.45
N ILE A 102 -1.46 -8.75 1.31
CA ILE A 102 -1.54 -7.88 0.13
C ILE A 102 -0.16 -7.73 -0.49
N ALA A 103 -0.11 -7.82 -1.83
CA ALA A 103 1.08 -7.50 -2.60
C ALA A 103 1.34 -5.98 -2.60
N LEU A 104 2.60 -5.59 -2.62
CA LEU A 104 3.00 -4.19 -2.55
C LEU A 104 2.53 -3.40 -3.79
N PRO A 105 1.95 -2.20 -3.63
CA PRO A 105 1.72 -1.29 -4.75
C PRO A 105 3.03 -0.65 -5.22
N LEU A 106 3.08 -0.26 -6.49
CA LEU A 106 4.06 0.70 -7.00
C LEU A 106 3.86 2.06 -6.33
N LEU A 107 4.95 2.70 -5.90
CA LEU A 107 4.94 4.07 -5.37
C LEU A 107 5.18 5.11 -6.46
N LEU A 108 4.62 4.87 -7.65
CA LEU A 108 4.64 5.80 -8.77
C LEU A 108 3.31 6.55 -8.86
N ASP A 109 3.39 7.79 -9.33
CA ASP A 109 2.22 8.60 -9.68
C ASP A 109 1.24 8.86 -8.53
N LEU A 110 1.75 8.87 -7.30
CA LEU A 110 0.92 9.07 -6.10
C LEU A 110 0.32 10.48 -6.04
N ALA A 111 0.92 11.46 -6.73
CA ALA A 111 0.40 12.82 -6.81
C ALA A 111 -0.95 12.92 -7.56
N ARG A 112 -1.25 12.00 -8.49
CA ARG A 112 -2.52 11.98 -9.24
C ARG A 112 -3.58 11.06 -8.64
N LYS A 113 -3.27 10.36 -7.52
CA LYS A 113 -4.24 9.51 -6.83
C LYS A 113 -5.13 10.33 -5.89
N PRO A 114 -6.47 10.27 -6.04
CA PRO A 114 -7.40 10.98 -5.17
C PRO A 114 -7.75 10.21 -3.89
N VAL A 115 -7.48 8.91 -3.86
CA VAL A 115 -7.71 8.00 -2.73
C VAL A 115 -6.59 6.96 -2.68
N PHE A 116 -6.38 6.42 -1.49
CA PHE A 116 -5.33 5.46 -1.15
C PHE A 116 -5.94 4.26 -0.45
N LEU A 117 -5.11 3.20 -0.37
CA LEU A 117 -5.52 1.84 -0.07
C LEU A 117 -6.44 1.26 -1.15
N HIS A 118 -6.56 -0.06 -1.20
CA HIS A 118 -7.37 -0.71 -2.25
C HIS A 118 -8.88 -0.64 -1.96
N ASP A 119 -9.27 -0.21 -0.77
CA ASP A 119 -10.65 0.02 -0.36
C ASP A 119 -11.08 1.49 -0.46
N ASN A 120 -10.19 2.36 -0.95
CA ASN A 120 -10.41 3.80 -1.14
C ASN A 120 -10.78 4.58 0.13
N THR A 121 -10.54 4.03 1.33
CA THR A 121 -10.95 4.66 2.60
C THR A 121 -10.10 5.86 2.99
N VAL A 122 -8.93 6.04 2.37
CA VAL A 122 -7.98 7.09 2.73
C VAL A 122 -7.93 8.17 1.64
N PRO A 123 -8.41 9.40 1.89
CA PRO A 123 -8.54 10.42 0.86
C PRO A 123 -7.23 11.18 0.54
N SER A 124 -6.17 11.00 1.34
CA SER A 124 -4.88 11.66 1.09
C SER A 124 -3.72 10.95 1.78
N LEU A 125 -2.49 11.20 1.31
CA LEU A 125 -1.28 10.74 1.99
C LEU A 125 -1.13 11.35 3.39
N ASP A 126 -1.56 12.61 3.60
CA ASP A 126 -1.54 13.21 4.94
C ASP A 126 -2.45 12.43 5.89
N VAL A 127 -3.67 12.07 5.46
CA VAL A 127 -4.58 11.25 6.25
C VAL A 127 -3.98 9.86 6.47
N LEU A 128 -3.37 9.23 5.46
CA LEU A 128 -2.76 7.90 5.57
C LEU A 128 -1.77 7.81 6.74
N PHE A 129 -0.91 8.81 6.88
CA PHE A 129 0.16 8.85 7.88
C PHE A 129 -0.23 9.59 9.17
N ASN A 130 -1.49 10.00 9.32
CA ASN A 130 -1.97 10.67 10.53
C ASN A 130 -2.41 9.64 11.60
N PRO A 131 -1.83 9.68 12.82
CA PRO A 131 -2.17 8.74 13.88
C PRO A 131 -3.62 8.81 14.38
N SER A 132 -4.38 9.87 14.06
CA SER A 132 -5.80 9.97 14.40
C SER A 132 -6.66 8.86 13.79
N ARG A 133 -6.17 8.18 12.75
CA ARG A 133 -6.83 7.00 12.15
C ARG A 133 -6.88 5.80 13.11
N GLY A 134 -6.01 5.74 14.11
CA GLY A 134 -6.00 4.68 15.13
C GLY A 134 -5.03 3.52 14.84
N PRO A 135 -4.61 2.76 15.85
CA PRO A 135 -3.52 1.77 15.70
C PRO A 135 -3.94 0.47 15.02
N THR A 136 -5.25 0.20 14.92
CA THR A 136 -5.78 -1.07 14.41
C THR A 136 -6.29 -1.00 12.98
N VAL A 137 -6.32 0.18 12.36
CA VAL A 137 -6.80 0.32 10.98
C VAL A 137 -5.77 -0.15 9.96
N PRO A 138 -6.16 -0.29 8.68
CA PRO A 138 -5.21 -0.63 7.63
C PRO A 138 -4.10 0.41 7.44
N HIS A 139 -2.89 -0.10 7.22
CA HIS A 139 -1.61 0.57 7.05
C HIS A 139 -1.30 1.62 8.15
N PRO A 140 -1.22 1.23 9.45
CA PRO A 140 -1.11 2.17 10.57
C PRO A 140 0.34 2.61 10.84
N PHE A 141 1.06 3.01 9.78
CA PHE A 141 2.43 3.52 9.85
C PHE A 141 2.38 5.05 9.89
N TYR A 142 2.62 5.64 11.04
CA TYR A 142 2.31 7.06 11.27
C TYR A 142 3.52 7.96 11.41
N VAL A 143 3.32 9.22 11.01
CA VAL A 143 4.24 10.34 11.27
C VAL A 143 3.46 11.39 12.08
N PRO A 144 3.58 11.39 13.42
CA PRO A 144 2.76 12.24 14.28
C PRO A 144 2.95 13.74 14.01
N ASP A 145 4.20 14.16 13.81
CA ASP A 145 4.52 15.54 13.51
C ASP A 145 4.01 15.93 12.11
N ALA A 146 3.23 17.02 12.04
CA ALA A 146 2.57 17.43 10.81
C ALA A 146 3.55 17.97 9.75
N ALA A 147 4.62 18.65 10.17
CA ALA A 147 5.62 19.18 9.24
C ALA A 147 6.43 18.03 8.61
N GLN A 148 6.88 17.07 9.43
CA GLN A 148 7.54 15.85 8.95
C GLN A 148 6.64 15.04 8.03
N ARG A 149 5.35 14.92 8.35
CA ARG A 149 4.39 14.23 7.50
C ARG A 149 4.23 14.94 6.15
N ASN A 150 4.17 16.27 6.13
CA ASN A 150 4.14 17.04 4.89
C ASN A 150 5.41 16.82 4.05
N ASP A 151 6.60 16.82 4.66
CA ASP A 151 7.86 16.51 3.99
C ASP A 151 7.82 15.09 3.35
N LEU A 152 7.34 14.09 4.10
CA LEU A 152 7.14 12.73 3.59
C LEU A 152 6.15 12.67 2.42
N VAL A 153 5.03 13.41 2.49
CA VAL A 153 4.05 13.50 1.39
C VAL A 153 4.68 14.12 0.14
N LEU A 154 5.50 15.16 0.28
CA LEU A 154 6.19 15.78 -0.85
C LEU A 154 7.19 14.81 -1.49
N PHE A 155 7.95 14.07 -0.68
CA PHE A 155 8.83 13.01 -1.18
C PHE A 155 8.05 11.94 -1.96
N LEU A 156 6.97 11.40 -1.40
CA LEU A 156 6.19 10.36 -2.07
C LEU A 156 5.54 10.84 -3.38
N ARG A 157 5.17 12.13 -3.45
CA ARG A 157 4.65 12.75 -4.67
C ARG A 157 5.72 12.97 -5.74
N SER A 158 6.98 13.14 -5.36
CA SER A 158 8.10 13.37 -6.27
C SER A 158 8.69 12.09 -6.86
N LEU A 159 8.28 10.92 -6.38
CA LEU A 159 8.74 9.63 -6.88
C LEU A 159 8.41 9.45 -8.36
N GLY A 160 9.46 9.14 -9.13
CA GLY A 160 9.45 8.84 -10.56
C GLY A 160 10.60 7.90 -10.91
N THR A 161 10.68 7.47 -12.17
CA THR A 161 11.79 6.62 -12.68
C THR A 161 13.00 7.41 -13.16
N GLU A 162 12.89 8.74 -13.25
CA GLU A 162 14.01 9.63 -13.56
C GLU A 162 14.77 9.94 -12.25
N THR A 163 16.09 10.04 -12.31
CA THR A 163 16.90 10.47 -11.17
C THR A 163 16.58 11.94 -10.86
N ASN A 164 16.01 12.20 -9.69
CA ASN A 164 15.90 13.55 -9.10
C ASN A 164 17.27 14.02 -8.60
#